data_AF-A0A1G0GK39-F1
#
_entry.id   AF-A0A1G0GK39-F1
#
_cell.length_a   1.000
_cell.length_b   1.000
_cell.length_c   1.000
_cell.angle_alpha   90.00
_cell.angle_beta   90.00
_cell.angle_gamma   90.00
#
_symmetry.space_group_name_H-M   'P 1'
#
loop_
_entity.id
_entity.type
_entity.pdbx_description
1 polymer ?
#
loop_
_entity_poly.entity_id
_entity_poly.type
_entity_poly.pdbx_seq_one_letter_code
_entity_poly.pdbx_strand_id
1 'polypeptide(L)'
;MMTIENKMAMLVENGYLLLENVIPENLLADCRNIFSEKLVKLGASQEHSFSDQYRTLTKNIHPYEINKLLMREIVGSGLALRLFHSTEILNCFIHIIGPDLAYQTNSELPVNVKGETNDSLVKKFHQEFWTGPGHRTFTFWTPLILSKGAGTLELIRKSHTWGHVPHQNREPKFIPSDAELQIIDCKEGDALIFHSLMLHRTVPNKIDCPRLAYATQVRNMNDPDSNFDRFNSWEVFNLSPATRILKECGNVHLSPFRTYGSTRAPIKPTITV
;
A
#
# COMPACT_ATOMS: atom_id res chain seq x y z
N MET A 1 -14.92 8.70 -17.37
CA MET A 1 -14.32 8.58 -16.02
C MET A 1 -15.29 9.20 -15.02
N MET A 2 -15.41 8.60 -13.83
CA MET A 2 -16.18 9.21 -12.74
C MET A 2 -15.52 10.52 -12.27
N THR A 3 -16.32 11.50 -11.88
CA THR A 3 -15.79 12.74 -11.27
C THR A 3 -15.21 12.43 -9.89
N ILE A 4 -14.36 13.33 -9.38
CA ILE A 4 -13.74 13.15 -8.07
C ILE A 4 -14.78 13.15 -6.95
N GLU A 5 -15.82 13.98 -7.07
CA GLU A 5 -16.92 14.07 -6.09
C GLU A 5 -17.66 12.73 -5.99
N ASN A 6 -17.95 12.10 -7.13
CA ASN A 6 -18.60 10.80 -7.15
C ASN A 6 -17.71 9.72 -6.52
N LYS A 7 -16.40 9.77 -6.75
CA LYS A 7 -15.44 8.86 -6.11
C LYS A 7 -15.40 9.05 -4.59
N MET A 8 -15.43 10.30 -4.10
CA MET A 8 -15.47 10.58 -2.67
C MET A 8 -16.78 10.10 -2.05
N ALA A 9 -17.92 10.32 -2.72
CA ALA A 9 -19.21 9.81 -2.27
C ALA A 9 -19.20 8.28 -2.16
N MET A 10 -18.66 7.57 -3.16
CA MET A 10 -18.50 6.11 -3.11
C MET A 10 -17.61 5.65 -1.97
N LEU A 11 -16.49 6.34 -1.71
CA LEU A 11 -15.58 5.99 -0.62
C LEU A 11 -16.25 6.18 0.74
N VAL A 12 -17.00 7.27 0.94
CA VAL A 12 -17.75 7.50 2.19
C VAL A 12 -18.83 6.45 2.38
N GLU A 13 -19.61 6.16 1.33
CA GLU A 13 -20.69 5.19 1.40
C GLU A 13 -20.19 3.77 1.62
N ASN A 14 -19.21 3.33 0.83
CA ASN A 14 -18.81 1.92 0.79
C ASN A 14 -17.60 1.62 1.66
N GLY A 15 -16.75 2.61 1.93
CA GLY A 15 -15.49 2.52 2.68
C GLY A 15 -14.28 2.16 1.83
N TYR A 16 -14.47 1.95 0.53
CA TYR A 16 -13.41 1.67 -0.45
C TYR A 16 -13.70 2.35 -1.79
N LEU A 17 -12.65 2.45 -2.61
CA LEU A 17 -12.67 2.97 -3.97
C LEU A 17 -11.75 2.13 -4.86
N LEU A 18 -12.30 1.55 -5.93
CA LEU A 18 -11.53 0.90 -6.98
C LEU A 18 -11.26 1.93 -8.09
N LEU A 19 -10.00 2.08 -8.44
CA LEU A 19 -9.50 2.94 -9.50
C LEU A 19 -9.02 2.05 -10.65
N GLU A 20 -9.68 2.11 -11.79
CA GLU A 20 -9.41 1.20 -12.92
C GLU A 20 -8.35 1.77 -13.87
N ASN A 21 -7.36 0.95 -14.26
CA ASN A 21 -6.29 1.28 -15.21
C ASN A 21 -5.53 2.58 -14.88
N VAL A 22 -5.29 2.86 -13.60
CA VAL A 22 -4.60 4.06 -13.13
C VAL A 22 -3.09 3.90 -13.03
N ILE A 23 -2.59 2.67 -13.11
CA ILE A 23 -1.16 2.36 -13.11
C ILE A 23 -0.72 2.14 -14.56
N PRO A 24 0.23 2.94 -15.08
CA PRO A 24 0.74 2.80 -16.43
C PRO A 24 1.43 1.45 -16.70
N GLU A 25 1.26 0.90 -17.90
CA GLU A 25 1.86 -0.39 -18.29
C GLU A 25 3.39 -0.39 -18.20
N ASN A 26 4.06 0.74 -18.49
CA ASN A 26 5.52 0.82 -18.33
C ASN A 26 5.94 0.67 -16.86
N LEU A 27 5.13 1.14 -15.91
CA LEU A 27 5.40 0.96 -14.49
C LEU A 27 5.21 -0.51 -14.06
N LEU A 28 4.20 -1.18 -14.60
CA LEU A 28 4.00 -2.62 -14.39
C LEU A 28 5.12 -3.46 -15.01
N ALA A 29 5.57 -3.09 -16.22
CA ALA A 29 6.71 -3.73 -16.87
C ALA A 29 7.99 -3.60 -16.03
N ASP A 30 8.25 -2.41 -15.47
CA ASP A 30 9.36 -2.19 -14.54
C ASP A 30 9.24 -3.09 -13.30
N CYS A 31 8.05 -3.21 -12.70
CA CYS A 31 7.82 -4.15 -11.58
C CYS A 31 8.21 -5.59 -11.95
N ARG A 32 7.73 -6.07 -13.11
CA ARG A 32 8.01 -7.43 -13.59
C ARG A 32 9.50 -7.65 -13.82
N ASN A 33 10.19 -6.67 -14.39
CA ASN A 33 11.64 -6.73 -14.62
C ASN A 33 12.42 -6.80 -13.30
N ILE A 34 12.11 -5.90 -12.36
CA ILE A 34 12.72 -5.89 -11.02
C ILE A 34 12.54 -7.24 -10.32
N PHE A 35 11.33 -7.79 -10.38
CA PHE A 35 11.05 -9.08 -9.77
C PHE A 35 11.80 -10.21 -10.46
N SER A 36 11.77 -10.29 -11.79
CA SER A 36 12.48 -11.32 -12.55
C SER A 36 13.98 -11.30 -12.26
N GLU A 37 14.61 -10.12 -12.31
CA GLU A 37 16.03 -9.96 -11.96
C GLU A 37 16.34 -10.45 -10.55
N LYS A 38 15.48 -10.14 -9.58
CA LYS A 38 15.66 -10.59 -8.20
C LYS A 38 15.51 -12.09 -8.06
N LEU A 39 14.51 -12.70 -8.71
CA LEU A 39 14.31 -14.15 -8.67
C LEU A 39 15.47 -14.89 -9.34
N VAL A 40 16.01 -14.37 -10.44
CA VAL A 40 17.22 -14.92 -11.09
C VAL A 40 18.42 -14.87 -10.14
N LYS A 41 18.64 -13.75 -9.44
CA LYS A 41 19.69 -13.63 -8.40
C LYS A 41 19.50 -14.62 -7.24
N LEU A 42 18.28 -15.09 -7.00
CA LEU A 42 17.96 -16.11 -6.01
C LEU A 42 18.09 -17.55 -6.54
N GLY A 43 18.48 -17.73 -7.81
CA GLY A 43 18.74 -19.03 -8.42
C GLY A 43 17.64 -19.53 -9.35
N ALA A 44 16.64 -18.72 -9.69
CA ALA A 44 15.71 -19.07 -10.76
C ALA A 44 16.37 -18.94 -12.15
N SER A 45 15.86 -19.70 -13.13
CA SER A 45 16.32 -19.58 -14.51
C SER A 45 15.84 -18.28 -15.16
N GLN A 46 16.72 -17.62 -15.90
CA GLN A 46 16.38 -16.40 -16.66
C GLN A 46 15.40 -16.69 -17.81
N GLU A 47 15.43 -17.89 -18.37
CA GLU A 47 14.56 -18.32 -19.48
C GLU A 47 13.11 -18.62 -19.03
N HIS A 48 12.87 -18.70 -17.73
CA HIS A 48 11.56 -19.03 -17.19
C HIS A 48 10.65 -17.81 -17.07
N SER A 49 9.34 -18.01 -17.25
CA SER A 49 8.35 -17.00 -16.90
C SER A 49 8.42 -16.64 -15.42
N PHE A 50 7.93 -15.46 -15.03
CA PHE A 50 7.87 -15.06 -13.62
C PHE A 50 7.21 -16.14 -12.73
N SER A 51 6.08 -16.68 -13.17
CA SER A 51 5.35 -17.73 -12.43
C SER A 51 6.18 -19.00 -12.27
N ASP A 52 6.94 -19.38 -13.29
CA ASP A 52 7.84 -20.53 -13.24
C ASP A 52 9.05 -20.29 -12.35
N GLN A 53 9.65 -19.09 -12.43
CA GLN A 53 10.73 -18.66 -11.55
C GLN A 53 10.29 -18.71 -10.09
N TYR A 54 9.16 -18.07 -9.76
CA TYR A 54 8.62 -17.99 -8.42
C TYR A 54 8.30 -19.40 -7.88
N ARG A 55 7.57 -20.21 -8.66
CA ARG A 55 7.23 -21.58 -8.31
C ARG A 55 8.46 -22.43 -8.03
N THR A 56 9.50 -22.30 -8.85
CA THR A 56 10.76 -23.05 -8.67
C THR A 56 11.41 -22.72 -7.33
N LEU A 57 11.47 -21.44 -6.97
CA LEU A 57 12.04 -21.00 -5.70
C LEU A 57 11.18 -21.41 -4.50
N THR A 58 9.85 -21.38 -4.63
CA THR A 58 8.94 -21.76 -3.53
C THR A 58 9.02 -23.24 -3.11
N LYS A 59 9.68 -24.09 -3.90
CA LYS A 59 9.96 -25.47 -3.49
C LYS A 59 10.94 -25.55 -2.31
N ASN A 60 11.80 -24.55 -2.17
CA ASN A 60 12.90 -24.55 -1.19
C ASN A 60 12.86 -23.33 -0.26
N ILE A 61 12.22 -22.23 -0.66
CA ILE A 61 12.17 -20.98 0.10
C ILE A 61 10.69 -20.62 0.33
N HIS A 62 10.30 -20.39 1.58
CA HIS A 62 8.91 -20.03 1.89
C HIS A 62 8.50 -18.72 1.16
N PRO A 63 7.29 -18.61 0.57
CA PRO A 63 6.86 -17.44 -0.21
C PRO A 63 7.05 -16.09 0.50
N TYR A 64 6.80 -16.06 1.81
CA TYR A 64 7.03 -14.88 2.66
C TYR A 64 8.47 -14.33 2.57
N GLU A 65 9.49 -15.21 2.61
CA GLU A 65 10.89 -14.79 2.56
C GLU A 65 11.28 -14.25 1.18
N ILE A 66 10.78 -14.88 0.11
CA ILE A 66 10.96 -14.37 -1.26
C ILE A 66 10.36 -12.96 -1.35
N ASN A 67 9.13 -12.77 -0.87
CA ASN A 67 8.42 -11.50 -0.98
C ASN A 67 9.04 -10.38 -0.15
N LYS A 68 9.62 -10.69 1.00
CA LYS A 68 10.41 -9.71 1.77
C LYS A 68 11.60 -9.20 0.96
N LEU A 69 12.24 -10.06 0.17
CA LEU A 69 13.35 -9.67 -0.70
C LEU A 69 12.87 -8.87 -1.90
N LEU A 70 11.74 -9.24 -2.52
CA LEU A 70 11.12 -8.48 -3.61
C LEU A 70 10.67 -7.09 -3.14
N MET A 71 10.08 -6.99 -1.96
CA MET A 71 9.64 -5.71 -1.39
C MET A 71 10.80 -4.73 -1.20
N ARG A 72 11.98 -5.23 -0.79
CA ARG A 72 13.19 -4.40 -0.70
C ARG A 72 13.60 -3.81 -2.04
N GLU A 73 13.41 -4.54 -3.14
CA GLU A 73 13.69 -4.01 -4.47
C GLU A 73 12.66 -2.95 -4.89
N ILE A 74 11.39 -3.08 -4.50
CA ILE A 74 10.36 -2.04 -4.72
C ILE A 74 10.77 -0.74 -4.01
N VAL A 75 11.18 -0.85 -2.74
CA VAL A 75 11.61 0.31 -1.95
C VAL A 75 12.89 0.91 -2.54
N GLY A 76 13.90 0.09 -2.79
CA GLY A 76 15.20 0.54 -3.28
C GLY A 76 15.18 1.13 -4.69
N SER A 77 14.21 0.75 -5.53
CA SER A 77 14.05 1.28 -6.90
C SER A 77 13.20 2.56 -6.97
N GLY A 78 12.61 3.01 -5.85
CA GLY A 78 11.68 4.14 -5.83
C GLY A 78 10.34 3.82 -6.53
N LEU A 79 10.04 2.55 -6.79
CA LEU A 79 8.83 2.13 -7.48
C LEU A 79 7.56 2.50 -6.70
N ALA A 80 7.59 2.39 -5.37
CA ALA A 80 6.50 2.83 -4.50
C ALA A 80 6.15 4.31 -4.73
N LEU A 81 7.16 5.19 -4.75
CA LEU A 81 6.97 6.61 -4.99
C LEU A 81 6.36 6.88 -6.38
N ARG A 82 6.86 6.18 -7.41
CA ARG A 82 6.32 6.28 -8.77
C ARG A 82 4.86 5.84 -8.87
N LEU A 83 4.45 4.79 -8.14
CA LEU A 83 3.05 4.38 -8.05
C LEU A 83 2.19 5.50 -7.47
N PHE A 84 2.61 6.09 -6.35
CA PHE A 84 1.87 7.17 -5.70
C PHE A 84 1.81 8.47 -6.51
N HIS A 85 2.79 8.73 -7.37
CA HIS A 85 2.79 9.88 -8.28
C HIS A 85 2.02 9.65 -9.59
N SER A 86 1.37 8.50 -9.76
CA SER A 86 0.37 8.35 -10.82
C SER A 86 -0.74 9.37 -10.60
N THR A 87 -1.03 10.21 -11.59
CA THR A 87 -1.90 11.39 -11.47
C THR A 87 -3.22 11.10 -10.76
N GLU A 88 -3.89 10.02 -11.14
CA GLU A 88 -5.20 9.68 -10.57
C GLU A 88 -5.11 9.19 -9.13
N ILE A 89 -4.07 8.44 -8.78
CA ILE A 89 -3.81 7.95 -7.42
C ILE A 89 -3.50 9.14 -6.50
N LEU A 90 -2.55 10.00 -6.91
CA LEU A 90 -2.17 11.19 -6.16
C LEU A 90 -3.38 12.10 -5.91
N ASN A 91 -4.12 12.40 -6.98
CA ASN A 91 -5.32 13.24 -6.87
C ASN A 91 -6.35 12.64 -5.93
N CYS A 92 -6.58 11.32 -5.97
CA CYS A 92 -7.50 10.69 -5.02
C CYS A 92 -7.03 10.87 -3.58
N PHE A 93 -5.78 10.58 -3.24
CA PHE A 93 -5.30 10.75 -1.87
C PHE A 93 -5.34 12.21 -1.38
N ILE A 94 -5.05 13.18 -2.25
CA ILE A 94 -5.18 14.61 -1.91
C ILE A 94 -6.62 14.95 -1.48
N HIS A 95 -7.63 14.41 -2.17
CA HIS A 95 -9.03 14.69 -1.86
C HIS A 95 -9.53 13.89 -0.64
N ILE A 96 -8.98 12.70 -0.40
CA ILE A 96 -9.38 11.84 0.74
C ILE A 96 -8.78 12.35 2.05
N ILE A 97 -7.48 12.65 2.07
CA ILE A 97 -6.68 12.81 3.29
C ILE A 97 -6.12 14.24 3.43
N GLY A 98 -6.03 14.97 2.32
CA GLY A 98 -5.36 16.26 2.22
C GLY A 98 -4.00 16.17 1.51
N PRO A 99 -3.38 17.31 1.19
CA PRO A 99 -2.20 17.38 0.31
C PRO A 99 -0.88 16.92 0.95
N ASP A 100 -0.76 16.88 2.27
CA ASP A 100 0.50 16.56 2.95
C ASP A 100 0.58 15.06 3.24
N LEU A 101 1.05 14.29 2.25
CA LEU A 101 0.88 12.85 2.22
C LEU A 101 2.17 12.10 2.53
N ALA A 102 2.03 11.06 3.35
CA ALA A 102 3.07 10.09 3.61
C ALA A 102 2.55 8.66 3.45
N TYR A 103 3.44 7.75 3.05
CA TYR A 103 3.17 6.32 2.95
C TYR A 103 4.12 5.52 3.85
N GLN A 104 3.65 4.36 4.30
CA GLN A 104 4.44 3.47 5.14
C GLN A 104 5.48 2.72 4.30
N THR A 105 6.75 2.70 4.72
CA THR A 105 7.86 2.10 3.95
C THR A 105 8.21 0.68 4.38
N ASN A 106 7.82 0.26 5.58
CA ASN A 106 8.02 -1.09 6.10
C ASN A 106 6.86 -2.05 5.81
N SER A 107 6.12 -1.80 4.73
CA SER A 107 4.93 -2.58 4.37
C SER A 107 5.25 -3.93 3.74
N GLU A 108 4.28 -4.83 3.77
CA GLU A 108 4.39 -6.17 3.19
C GLU A 108 4.15 -6.13 1.67
N LEU A 109 4.65 -7.16 0.97
CA LEU A 109 4.24 -7.49 -0.39
C LEU A 109 3.32 -8.71 -0.33
N PRO A 110 1.99 -8.56 -0.12
CA PRO A 110 1.08 -9.70 -0.03
C PRO A 110 1.20 -10.67 -1.21
N VAL A 111 1.37 -11.96 -0.88
CA VAL A 111 1.36 -13.07 -1.84
C VAL A 111 0.17 -13.97 -1.60
N ASN A 112 -0.39 -14.49 -2.69
CA ASN A 112 -1.39 -15.53 -2.68
C ASN A 112 -0.98 -16.63 -3.67
N VAL A 113 -0.67 -17.83 -3.16
CA VAL A 113 -0.33 -19.01 -3.96
C VAL A 113 -1.40 -20.08 -3.79
N LYS A 114 -1.61 -20.90 -4.83
CA LYS A 114 -2.64 -21.94 -4.83
C LYS A 114 -2.42 -22.95 -3.70
N GLY A 115 -3.49 -23.28 -3.00
CA GLY A 115 -3.49 -24.29 -1.95
C GLY A 115 -2.82 -23.85 -0.65
N GLU A 116 -2.35 -22.59 -0.55
CA GLU A 116 -1.91 -22.03 0.72
C GLU A 116 -3.08 -21.88 1.69
N THR A 117 -2.85 -22.23 2.95
CA THR A 117 -3.85 -22.13 4.02
C THR A 117 -3.30 -21.43 5.26
N ASN A 118 -2.03 -21.03 5.26
CA ASN A 118 -1.45 -20.28 6.35
C ASN A 118 -2.10 -18.90 6.46
N ASP A 119 -2.69 -18.63 7.63
CA ASP A 119 -3.35 -17.35 7.96
C ASP A 119 -2.43 -16.13 7.81
N SER A 120 -1.10 -16.31 7.75
CA SER A 120 -0.14 -15.22 7.46
C SER A 120 -0.17 -14.77 6.00
N LEU A 121 -0.51 -15.65 5.06
CA LEU A 121 -0.58 -15.36 3.62
C LEU A 121 -2.03 -15.23 3.14
N VAL A 122 -2.90 -16.13 3.60
CA VAL A 122 -4.34 -16.11 3.32
C VAL A 122 -5.05 -15.53 4.54
N LYS A 123 -4.98 -14.20 4.67
CA LYS A 123 -5.58 -13.47 5.80
C LYS A 123 -7.09 -13.66 5.82
N LYS A 124 -7.62 -13.99 7.00
CA LYS A 124 -9.06 -14.01 7.31
C LYS A 124 -9.61 -12.59 7.40
N PHE A 125 -10.90 -12.43 7.70
CA PHE A 125 -11.47 -11.10 7.89
C PHE A 125 -10.73 -10.35 8.99
N HIS A 126 -10.27 -9.14 8.66
CA HIS A 126 -9.58 -8.26 9.60
C HIS A 126 -9.71 -6.79 9.18
N GLN A 127 -9.41 -5.90 10.12
CA GLN A 127 -9.23 -4.46 9.87
C GLN A 127 -7.75 -4.15 9.98
N GLU A 128 -7.19 -3.33 9.10
CA GLU A 128 -5.80 -2.87 9.24
C GLU A 128 -5.59 -2.10 10.54
N PHE A 129 -6.63 -1.47 11.10
CA PHE A 129 -6.58 -0.77 12.39
C PHE A 129 -5.93 -1.56 13.54
N TRP A 130 -6.03 -2.90 13.54
CA TRP A 130 -5.47 -3.75 14.60
C TRP A 130 -3.93 -3.77 14.68
N THR A 131 -3.22 -3.35 13.62
CA THR A 131 -1.75 -3.35 13.53
C THR A 131 -1.16 -1.96 13.79
N GLY A 132 -1.99 -0.98 14.18
CA GLY A 132 -1.56 0.37 14.51
C GLY A 132 -2.10 1.53 13.65
N PRO A 133 -2.53 1.37 12.38
CA PRO A 133 -3.15 2.44 11.59
C PRO A 133 -4.26 3.19 12.33
N GLY A 134 -4.33 4.52 12.14
CA GLY A 134 -5.34 5.37 12.75
C GLY A 134 -6.66 5.43 11.97
N HIS A 135 -7.63 6.18 12.49
CA HIS A 135 -8.92 6.45 11.85
C HIS A 135 -8.84 7.36 10.61
N ARG A 136 -7.67 7.94 10.33
CA ARG A 136 -7.42 8.78 9.14
C ARG A 136 -6.40 8.16 8.20
N THR A 137 -6.14 6.86 8.38
CA THR A 137 -5.22 6.08 7.58
C THR A 137 -6.00 5.23 6.59
N PHE A 138 -5.51 5.18 5.36
CA PHE A 138 -6.09 4.40 4.28
C PHE A 138 -5.07 3.41 3.75
N THR A 139 -5.54 2.23 3.37
CA THR A 139 -4.72 1.23 2.71
C THR A 139 -4.77 1.44 1.21
N PHE A 140 -3.60 1.54 0.61
CA PHE A 140 -3.39 1.41 -0.82
C PHE A 140 -3.07 -0.04 -1.13
N TRP A 141 -3.79 -0.65 -2.05
CA TRP A 141 -3.53 -2.01 -2.51
C TRP A 141 -3.61 -2.05 -4.03
N THR A 142 -2.58 -2.60 -4.68
CA THR A 142 -2.59 -2.81 -6.13
C THR A 142 -2.00 -4.16 -6.49
N PRO A 143 -2.63 -4.94 -7.37
CA PRO A 143 -2.00 -6.12 -7.92
C PRO A 143 -0.84 -5.70 -8.84
N LEU A 144 0.33 -6.29 -8.61
CA LEU A 144 1.50 -6.13 -9.49
C LEU A 144 1.66 -7.33 -10.42
N ILE A 145 1.25 -8.52 -9.94
CA ILE A 145 1.12 -9.74 -10.72
C ILE A 145 -0.23 -10.36 -10.39
N LEU A 146 -1.14 -10.44 -11.36
CA LEU A 146 -2.50 -10.96 -11.17
C LEU A 146 -3.04 -11.61 -12.45
N SER A 147 -3.17 -12.93 -12.41
CA SER A 147 -3.91 -13.70 -13.41
C SER A 147 -5.36 -13.94 -12.96
N LYS A 148 -6.29 -14.05 -13.92
CA LYS A 148 -7.70 -14.35 -13.63
C LYS A 148 -7.83 -15.63 -12.81
N GLY A 149 -8.46 -15.54 -11.64
CA GLY A 149 -8.62 -16.67 -10.71
C GLY A 149 -7.51 -16.80 -9.64
N ALA A 150 -6.50 -15.90 -9.63
CA ALA A 150 -5.44 -15.92 -8.63
C ALA A 150 -5.85 -15.36 -7.25
N GLY A 151 -7.11 -14.94 -7.11
CA GLY A 151 -7.68 -14.43 -5.87
C GLY A 151 -7.26 -12.99 -5.53
N THR A 152 -8.25 -12.15 -5.28
CA THR A 152 -8.11 -10.73 -4.94
C THR A 152 -8.43 -10.52 -3.45
N LEU A 153 -9.22 -9.51 -3.13
CA LEU A 153 -9.74 -9.21 -1.80
C LEU A 153 -11.25 -9.38 -1.79
N GLU A 154 -11.79 -9.80 -0.66
CA GLU A 154 -13.21 -9.72 -0.35
C GLU A 154 -13.41 -8.76 0.81
N LEU A 155 -14.32 -7.81 0.64
CA LEU A 155 -14.64 -6.78 1.61
C LEU A 155 -16.05 -7.00 2.16
N ILE A 156 -16.29 -6.49 3.37
CA ILE A 156 -17.66 -6.34 3.89
C ILE A 156 -18.08 -4.88 3.69
N ARG A 157 -19.08 -4.64 2.83
CA ARG A 157 -19.52 -3.28 2.50
C ARG A 157 -19.95 -2.54 3.77
N LYS A 158 -19.64 -1.25 3.84
CA LYS A 158 -20.01 -0.35 4.96
C LYS A 158 -19.37 -0.70 6.32
N SER A 159 -18.53 -1.73 6.40
CA SER A 159 -17.93 -2.17 7.67
C SER A 159 -16.97 -1.15 8.30
N HIS A 160 -16.47 -0.19 7.51
CA HIS A 160 -15.68 0.94 8.02
C HIS A 160 -16.45 1.82 9.00
N THR A 161 -17.78 1.81 8.95
CA THR A 161 -18.66 2.59 9.85
C THR A 161 -18.94 1.89 11.18
N TRP A 162 -18.55 0.62 11.34
CA TRP A 162 -18.80 -0.15 12.56
C TRP A 162 -17.81 0.18 13.69
N GLY A 163 -16.82 1.04 13.41
CA GLY A 163 -15.70 1.29 14.31
C GLY A 163 -14.74 0.10 14.36
N HIS A 164 -13.95 0.01 15.43
CA HIS A 164 -13.06 -1.13 15.64
C HIS A 164 -13.88 -2.37 16.04
N VAL A 165 -13.80 -3.41 15.21
CA VAL A 165 -14.43 -4.70 15.47
C VAL A 165 -13.47 -5.56 16.30
N PRO A 166 -13.86 -6.04 17.50
CA PRO A 166 -12.99 -6.89 18.31
C PRO A 166 -12.64 -8.21 17.60
N HIS A 167 -11.37 -8.61 17.66
CA HIS A 167 -10.88 -9.86 17.11
C HIS A 167 -10.50 -10.86 18.21
N GLN A 168 -10.71 -12.15 17.95
CA GLN A 168 -10.20 -13.27 18.75
C GLN A 168 -9.62 -14.32 17.80
N ASN A 169 -8.42 -14.83 18.10
CA ASN A 169 -7.74 -15.83 17.26
C ASN A 169 -7.62 -15.41 15.78
N ARG A 170 -7.36 -14.11 15.53
CA ARG A 170 -7.23 -13.51 14.19
C ARG A 170 -8.53 -13.49 13.36
N GLU A 171 -9.68 -13.58 14.01
CA GLU A 171 -11.00 -13.48 13.38
C GLU A 171 -11.89 -12.49 14.14
N PRO A 172 -12.81 -11.79 13.45
CA PRO A 172 -13.73 -10.87 14.11
C PRO A 172 -14.73 -11.66 14.96
N LYS A 173 -14.96 -11.19 16.19
CA LYS A 173 -15.95 -11.81 17.09
C LYS A 173 -17.39 -11.65 16.62
N PHE A 174 -17.66 -10.59 15.88
CA PHE A 174 -18.99 -10.23 15.45
C PHE A 174 -18.95 -9.72 14.02
N ILE A 175 -19.70 -10.38 13.15
CA ILE A 175 -20.10 -9.89 11.83
C ILE A 175 -21.62 -10.02 11.80
N PRO A 176 -22.38 -8.94 11.48
CA PRO A 176 -23.82 -9.02 11.27
C PRO A 176 -24.17 -10.11 10.25
N SER A 177 -25.23 -10.88 10.51
CA SER A 177 -25.63 -11.99 9.63
C SER A 177 -26.09 -11.53 8.24
N ASP A 178 -26.54 -10.28 8.14
CA ASP A 178 -26.97 -9.59 6.92
C ASP A 178 -25.85 -8.78 6.25
N ALA A 179 -24.60 -8.94 6.70
CA ALA A 179 -23.45 -8.25 6.13
C ALA A 179 -23.26 -8.59 4.64
N GLU A 180 -23.23 -7.54 3.81
CA GLU A 180 -23.00 -7.68 2.37
C GLU A 180 -21.51 -7.90 2.05
N LEU A 181 -21.20 -9.07 1.47
CA LEU A 181 -19.87 -9.41 0.98
C LEU A 181 -19.68 -8.94 -0.46
N GLN A 182 -18.50 -8.39 -0.75
CA GLN A 182 -18.11 -7.97 -2.09
C GLN A 182 -16.70 -8.47 -2.40
N ILE A 183 -16.59 -9.40 -3.37
CA ILE A 183 -15.30 -9.73 -3.98
C ILE A 183 -14.93 -8.59 -4.93
N ILE A 184 -13.73 -8.05 -4.78
CA ILE A 184 -13.21 -6.99 -5.65
C ILE A 184 -12.72 -7.63 -6.94
N ASP A 185 -13.40 -7.35 -8.04
CA ASP A 185 -12.94 -7.69 -9.38
C ASP A 185 -11.96 -6.61 -9.84
N CYS A 186 -10.68 -6.96 -9.91
CA CYS A 186 -9.61 -6.07 -10.33
C CYS A 186 -8.63 -6.82 -11.23
N LYS A 187 -7.88 -6.08 -12.02
CA LYS A 187 -6.79 -6.57 -12.87
C LYS A 187 -5.53 -5.75 -12.62
N GLU A 188 -4.41 -6.20 -13.18
CA GLU A 188 -3.20 -5.38 -13.21
C GLU A 188 -3.50 -4.03 -13.90
N GLY A 189 -2.95 -2.95 -13.35
CA GLY A 189 -3.27 -1.59 -13.75
C GLY A 189 -4.28 -0.90 -12.83
N ASP A 190 -5.10 -1.66 -12.10
CA ASP A 190 -6.07 -1.11 -11.16
C ASP A 190 -5.44 -0.86 -9.79
N ALA A 191 -6.03 0.01 -8.99
CA ALA A 191 -5.68 0.23 -7.59
C ALA A 191 -6.91 0.29 -6.70
N LEU A 192 -6.85 -0.31 -5.52
CA LEU A 192 -7.87 -0.26 -4.49
C LEU A 192 -7.38 0.64 -3.34
N ILE A 193 -8.21 1.60 -2.96
CA ILE A 193 -8.02 2.42 -1.77
C ILE A 193 -9.15 2.09 -0.80
N PHE A 194 -8.84 1.76 0.45
CA PHE A 194 -9.87 1.49 1.45
C PHE A 194 -9.48 1.99 2.84
N HIS A 195 -10.49 2.28 3.65
CA HIS A 195 -10.31 2.80 5.00
C HIS A 195 -9.70 1.74 5.93
N SER A 196 -8.88 2.12 6.91
CA SER A 196 -8.22 1.19 7.87
C SER A 196 -9.19 0.32 8.67
N LEU A 197 -10.43 0.79 8.86
CA LEU A 197 -11.55 0.08 9.50
C LEU A 197 -12.34 -0.84 8.56
N MET A 198 -11.97 -0.96 7.29
CA MET A 198 -12.64 -1.90 6.39
C MET A 198 -12.34 -3.35 6.80
N LEU A 199 -13.38 -4.14 7.07
CA LEU A 199 -13.23 -5.58 7.19
C LEU A 199 -12.99 -6.19 5.81
N HIS A 200 -11.86 -6.87 5.69
CA HIS A 200 -11.45 -7.49 4.43
C HIS A 200 -10.66 -8.78 4.66
N ARG A 201 -10.63 -9.64 3.64
CA ARG A 201 -9.87 -10.89 3.64
C ARG A 201 -9.27 -11.21 2.27
N THR A 202 -8.29 -12.11 2.25
CA THR A 202 -7.73 -12.65 1.01
C THR A 202 -8.69 -13.68 0.41
N VAL A 203 -9.06 -13.52 -0.86
CA VAL A 203 -9.75 -14.58 -1.61
C VAL A 203 -8.72 -15.65 -1.99
N PRO A 204 -8.91 -16.94 -1.66
CA PRO A 204 -7.94 -17.98 -1.97
C PRO A 204 -7.61 -18.10 -3.46
N ASN A 205 -6.33 -18.31 -3.78
CA ASN A 205 -5.87 -18.55 -5.14
C ASN A 205 -6.26 -19.96 -5.63
N LYS A 206 -6.88 -20.05 -6.81
CA LYS A 206 -7.33 -21.32 -7.40
C LYS A 206 -6.45 -21.82 -8.55
N ILE A 207 -5.44 -21.07 -8.96
CA ILE A 207 -4.61 -21.35 -10.15
C ILE A 207 -3.12 -21.35 -9.82
N ASP A 208 -2.31 -22.06 -10.60
CA ASP A 208 -0.88 -22.25 -10.30
C ASP A 208 0.00 -21.01 -10.56
N CYS A 209 -0.60 -19.85 -10.80
CA CYS A 209 0.06 -18.56 -10.94
C CYS A 209 -0.01 -17.78 -9.61
N PRO A 210 1.13 -17.35 -9.02
CA PRO A 210 1.11 -16.56 -7.80
C PRO A 210 0.50 -15.17 -8.06
N ARG A 211 -0.28 -14.64 -7.12
CA ARG A 211 -0.66 -13.22 -7.09
C ARG A 211 0.26 -12.47 -6.15
N LEU A 212 0.87 -11.40 -6.64
CA LEU A 212 1.63 -10.46 -5.83
C LEU A 212 0.93 -9.09 -5.89
N ALA A 213 0.75 -8.47 -4.74
CA ALA A 213 0.20 -7.13 -4.64
C ALA A 213 1.11 -6.25 -3.80
N TYR A 214 1.23 -4.98 -4.17
CA TYR A 214 1.79 -3.96 -3.29
C TYR A 214 0.69 -3.44 -2.39
N ALA A 215 0.90 -3.52 -1.08
CA ALA A 215 -0.04 -3.02 -0.09
C ALA A 215 0.72 -2.13 0.90
N THR A 216 0.20 -0.94 1.18
CA THR A 216 0.79 -0.05 2.19
C THR A 216 -0.27 0.88 2.77
N GLN A 217 0.06 1.51 3.88
CA GLN A 217 -0.77 2.51 4.52
C GLN A 217 -0.37 3.92 4.04
N VAL A 218 -1.36 4.80 3.93
CA VAL A 218 -1.23 6.20 3.52
C VAL A 218 -1.97 7.08 4.51
N ARG A 219 -1.36 8.21 4.89
CA ARG A 219 -1.91 9.16 5.85
C ARG A 219 -1.50 10.59 5.54
N ASN A 220 -2.10 11.52 6.27
CA ASN A 220 -1.58 12.87 6.36
C ASN A 220 -0.36 12.87 7.29
N MET A 221 0.76 13.45 6.87
CA MET A 221 1.96 13.51 7.71
C MET A 221 1.78 14.41 8.94
N ASN A 222 0.78 15.30 8.93
CA ASN A 222 0.47 16.19 10.05
C ASN A 222 -0.57 15.61 11.01
N ASP A 223 -1.20 14.47 10.67
CA ASP A 223 -2.07 13.79 11.64
C ASP A 223 -1.24 13.29 12.82
N PRO A 224 -1.78 13.25 14.05
CA PRO A 224 -1.06 12.69 15.19
C PRO A 224 -0.88 11.18 15.02
N ASP A 225 0.27 10.68 15.45
CA ASP A 225 0.53 9.24 15.47
C ASP A 225 -0.43 8.53 16.41
N SER A 226 -1.00 7.42 15.91
CA SER A 226 -1.62 6.41 16.76
C SER A 226 -0.54 5.66 17.57
N ASN A 227 -0.94 4.97 18.64
CA ASN A 227 -0.07 4.32 19.62
C ASN A 227 1.07 3.50 18.98
N PHE A 228 0.74 2.52 18.16
CA PHE A 228 1.74 1.69 17.45
C PHE A 228 2.28 2.38 16.18
N ASP A 229 1.52 3.33 15.64
CA ASP A 229 1.84 3.96 14.37
C ASP A 229 3.14 4.77 14.39
N ARG A 230 3.51 5.29 15.57
CA ARG A 230 4.78 5.99 15.82
C ARG A 230 6.03 5.14 15.60
N PHE A 231 5.88 3.81 15.58
CA PHE A 231 7.00 2.89 15.35
C PHE A 231 7.14 2.49 13.88
N ASN A 232 6.19 2.89 13.04
CA ASN A 232 6.29 2.68 11.60
C ASN A 232 7.23 3.69 10.96
N SER A 233 7.85 3.27 9.86
CA SER A 233 8.64 4.17 9.03
C SER A 233 7.75 4.80 7.96
N TRP A 234 7.71 6.12 7.92
CA TRP A 234 6.89 6.91 7.01
C TRP A 234 7.76 7.72 6.06
N GLU A 235 7.44 7.70 4.78
CA GLU A 235 8.08 8.53 3.76
C GLU A 235 7.07 9.50 3.17
N VAL A 236 7.43 10.78 3.17
CA VAL A 236 6.61 11.85 2.60
C VAL A 236 6.76 11.83 1.08
N PHE A 237 5.63 11.74 0.37
CA PHE A 237 5.61 11.72 -1.09
C PHE A 237 4.91 12.93 -1.72
N ASN A 238 4.17 13.72 -0.93
CA ASN A 238 3.59 14.98 -1.41
C ASN A 238 3.52 16.01 -0.29
N LEU A 239 3.78 17.27 -0.63
CA LEU A 239 3.69 18.41 0.29
C LEU A 239 2.80 19.50 -0.31
N SER A 240 1.93 20.05 0.53
CA SER A 240 1.13 21.22 0.18
C SER A 240 2.01 22.45 -0.01
N PRO A 241 1.54 23.48 -0.76
CA PRO A 241 2.25 24.76 -0.83
C PRO A 241 2.55 25.35 0.56
N ALA A 242 1.62 25.22 1.51
CA ALA A 242 1.79 25.71 2.87
C ALA A 242 2.92 24.98 3.62
N THR A 243 2.98 23.65 3.54
CA THR A 243 4.04 22.87 4.19
C THR A 243 5.39 23.06 3.51
N ARG A 244 5.41 23.28 2.19
CA ARG A 244 6.63 23.66 1.47
C ARG A 244 7.16 25.00 1.98
N ILE A 245 6.30 26.01 2.14
CA ILE A 245 6.68 27.31 2.73
C ILE A 245 7.20 27.10 4.15
N LEU A 246 6.51 26.32 4.99
CA LEU A 246 6.94 26.02 6.36
C LEU A 246 8.33 25.37 6.39
N LYS A 247 8.59 24.42 5.49
CA LYS A 247 9.89 23.75 5.36
C LYS A 247 10.99 24.75 4.99
N GLU A 248 10.72 25.69 4.08
CA GLU A 248 11.66 26.77 3.70
C GLU A 248 11.87 27.79 4.83
N CYS A 249 10.83 28.12 5.59
CA CYS A 249 10.94 28.97 6.79
C CYS A 249 11.79 28.33 7.89
N GLY A 250 11.99 27.01 7.83
CA GLY A 250 12.76 26.26 8.81
C GLY A 250 12.06 26.16 10.17
N ASN A 251 12.81 25.79 11.20
CA ASN A 251 12.27 25.65 12.54
C ASN A 251 12.02 27.05 13.15
N VAL A 252 10.76 27.38 13.38
CA VAL A 252 10.28 28.65 13.95
C VAL A 252 10.80 28.94 15.35
N HIS A 253 11.33 27.93 16.06
CA HIS A 253 11.97 28.06 17.37
C HIS A 253 13.49 28.25 17.28
N LEU A 254 14.09 28.19 16.10
CA LEU A 254 15.50 28.56 15.93
C LEU A 254 15.61 30.08 15.93
N SER A 255 16.40 30.61 16.87
CA SER A 255 16.74 32.02 16.94
C SER A 255 17.35 32.50 15.62
N PRO A 256 16.99 33.71 15.12
CA PRO A 256 17.59 34.30 13.92
C PRO A 256 19.10 34.52 14.05
N PHE A 257 19.66 34.43 15.27
CA PHE A 257 21.09 34.57 15.53
C PHE A 257 21.88 33.26 15.48
N ARG A 258 21.24 32.11 15.21
CA ARG A 258 21.91 30.79 15.23
C ARG A 258 23.18 30.73 14.38
N THR A 259 23.19 31.44 13.25
CA THR A 259 24.33 31.51 12.32
C THR A 259 24.96 32.90 12.24
N TYR A 260 24.52 33.84 13.07
CA TYR A 260 25.09 35.19 13.07
C TYR A 260 26.53 35.12 13.57
N GLY A 261 27.49 35.50 12.72
CA GLY A 261 28.93 35.34 12.96
C GLY A 261 29.49 33.93 12.70
N SER A 262 28.70 33.00 12.15
CA SER A 262 29.19 31.66 11.81
C SER A 262 29.99 31.66 10.51
N THR A 263 31.13 30.97 10.51
CA THR A 263 31.96 30.73 9.31
C THR A 263 31.51 29.50 8.51
N ARG A 264 30.51 28.75 8.99
CA ARG A 264 29.97 27.58 8.28
C ARG A 264 29.06 28.04 7.15
N ALA A 265 29.38 27.61 5.93
CA ALA A 265 28.49 27.79 4.78
C ALA A 265 27.17 27.04 5.04
N PRO A 266 26.00 27.67 4.79
CA PRO A 266 24.73 26.97 4.88
C PRO A 266 24.69 25.85 3.83
N ILE A 267 24.30 24.66 4.27
CA ILE A 267 24.02 23.54 3.36
C ILE A 267 22.71 23.89 2.65
N LYS A 268 22.78 24.24 1.36
CA LYS A 268 21.57 24.41 0.55
C LYS A 268 20.92 23.03 0.38
N PRO A 269 19.64 22.86 0.76
CA PRO A 269 18.96 21.62 0.46
C PRO A 269 18.90 21.43 -1.06
N THR A 270 19.39 20.29 -1.54
CA THR A 270 19.22 19.89 -2.93
C THR A 270 17.73 19.59 -3.13
N ILE A 271 17.04 20.46 -3.86
CA ILE A 271 15.64 20.23 -4.22
C ILE A 271 15.65 19.28 -5.42
N THR A 272 15.48 17.99 -5.17
CA THR A 272 15.07 17.04 -6.20
C THR A 272 13.54 17.09 -6.25
N VAL A 273 13.00 17.60 -7.36
CA VAL A 273 11.56 17.55 -7.70
C VAL A 273 11.26 16.19 -8.28
#